data_AF-A0A8T4UTS1-F1
#
_entry.id   AF-A0A8T4UTS1-F1
#
_cell.length_a   1.000
_cell.length_b   1.000
_cell.length_c   1.000
_cell.angle_alpha   90.00
_cell.angle_beta   90.00
_cell.angle_gamma   90.00
#
_symmetry.space_group_name_H-M   'P 1'
#
loop_
_entity.id
_entity.type
_entity.pdbx_description
1 polymer ?
#
loop_
_entity_poly.entity_id
_entity_poly.type
_entity_poly.pdbx_seq_one_letter_code
_entity_poly.pdbx_strand_id
1 'polypeptide(L)'
;MGKIAIIGGSGIKDSPQFKDIEWQSFDTKYSNGWGDGVVDYQENESVIFIPRHGRDETCRYGPSRTQYGANLITAKELGATVVVAISAVGSLQRILKLKI
;
A
#
# COMPACT_ATOMS: atom_id res chain seq x y z
N MET A 1 14.40 11.82 -10.20
CA MET A 1 14.43 10.63 -9.32
C MET A 1 13.09 9.92 -9.48
N GLY A 2 13.05 8.59 -9.57
CA GLY A 2 11.77 7.87 -9.64
C GLY A 2 11.12 7.71 -8.27
N LYS A 3 9.79 7.66 -8.20
CA LYS A 3 9.06 7.50 -6.93
C LYS A 3 9.14 6.05 -6.43
N ILE A 4 8.96 5.84 -5.12
CA ILE A 4 8.83 4.51 -4.52
C ILE A 4 7.37 4.29 -4.14
N ALA A 5 6.78 3.19 -4.57
CA ALA A 5 5.45 2.77 -4.12
C ALA A 5 5.54 1.69 -3.04
N ILE A 6 4.87 1.89 -1.93
CA ILE A 6 4.73 0.93 -0.83
C ILE A 6 3.32 0.33 -0.88
N ILE A 7 3.22 -0.99 -1.00
CA ILE A 7 1.95 -1.72 -0.97
C ILE A 7 1.85 -2.49 0.35
N GLY A 8 0.99 -2.04 1.26
CA GLY A 8 0.92 -2.53 2.64
C GLY A 8 -0.44 -3.05 3.09
N GLY A 9 -0.45 -4.06 3.96
CA GLY A 9 -1.66 -4.63 4.57
C GLY A 9 -2.02 -4.06 5.96
N SER A 10 -2.86 -4.78 6.69
CA SER A 10 -3.62 -4.34 7.87
C SER A 10 -2.81 -3.78 9.06
N GLY A 11 -1.49 -3.96 9.12
CA GLY A 11 -0.66 -3.45 10.22
C GLY A 11 0.18 -2.22 9.88
N ILE A 12 0.18 -1.77 8.62
CA ILE A 12 1.07 -0.69 8.17
C ILE A 12 0.34 0.63 8.09
N LYS A 13 -0.96 0.60 7.74
CA LYS A 13 -1.80 1.80 7.70
C LYS A 13 -1.88 2.54 9.04
N ASP A 14 -1.78 1.81 10.15
CA ASP A 14 -1.94 2.36 11.50
C ASP A 14 -0.61 2.91 12.07
N SER A 15 0.46 2.91 11.28
CA SER A 15 1.77 3.39 11.72
C SER A 15 1.70 4.91 12.01
N PRO A 16 2.32 5.41 13.09
CA PRO A 16 2.35 6.84 13.41
C PRO A 16 2.91 7.72 12.28
N GLN A 17 3.81 7.16 11.46
CA GLN A 17 4.40 7.80 10.29
C GLN A 17 3.39 8.09 9.18
N PHE A 18 2.18 7.52 9.27
CA PHE A 18 1.07 7.70 8.33
C PHE A 18 -0.08 8.52 8.91
N LYS A 19 0.12 9.25 10.02
CA LYS A 19 -0.95 10.05 10.67
C LYS A 19 -1.25 11.37 9.97
N ASP A 20 -0.25 12.01 9.36
CA ASP A 20 -0.38 13.34 8.74
C ASP A 20 -0.37 13.29 7.21
N ILE A 21 -0.63 12.12 6.61
CA ILE A 21 -0.79 12.01 5.15
C ILE A 21 -2.21 12.45 4.77
N GLU A 22 -2.30 13.29 3.75
CA GLU A 22 -3.58 13.47 3.05
C GLU A 22 -3.98 12.16 2.36
N TRP A 23 -5.24 11.98 1.95
CA TRP A 23 -5.66 10.82 1.18
C TRP A 23 -6.26 11.31 -0.13
N GLN A 24 -5.75 10.80 -1.25
CA GLN A 24 -6.29 11.07 -2.59
C GLN A 24 -6.83 9.77 -3.16
N SER A 25 -8.00 9.83 -3.78
CA SER A 25 -8.54 8.70 -4.54
C SER A 25 -8.16 8.88 -6.00
N PHE A 26 -7.68 7.81 -6.63
CA PHE A 26 -7.32 7.82 -8.04
C PHE A 26 -8.23 6.87 -8.82
N ASP A 27 -8.92 7.42 -9.80
CA ASP A 27 -9.60 6.63 -10.82
C ASP A 27 -8.58 6.23 -11.87
N THR A 28 -8.18 4.96 -11.84
CA THR A 28 -7.43 4.35 -12.94
C THR A 28 -8.39 3.58 -13.81
N LYS A 29 -8.02 3.35 -15.07
CA LYS A 29 -8.83 2.55 -16.01
C LYS A 29 -9.15 1.12 -15.54
N TYR A 30 -8.51 0.65 -14.45
CA TYR A 30 -8.75 -0.65 -13.83
C TYR A 30 -9.24 -0.55 -12.39
N SER A 31 -9.29 0.65 -11.82
CA SER A 31 -9.86 0.90 -10.50
C SER A 31 -11.04 1.84 -10.67
N ASN A 32 -12.24 1.28 -10.84
CA ASN A 32 -13.53 1.98 -10.68
C ASN A 32 -13.69 2.56 -9.24
N GLY A 33 -12.85 3.49 -8.81
CA GLY A 33 -12.77 3.97 -7.42
C GLY A 33 -12.17 2.97 -6.41
N TRP A 34 -11.49 1.90 -6.88
CA TRP A 34 -10.89 0.86 -6.00
C TRP A 34 -9.41 1.11 -5.67
N GLY A 35 -8.83 2.15 -6.27
CA GLY A 35 -7.43 2.55 -6.16
C GLY A 35 -7.33 3.76 -5.27
N ASP A 36 -7.58 3.58 -3.98
CA ASP A 36 -7.25 4.59 -2.97
C ASP A 36 -5.71 4.63 -2.80
N GLY A 37 -5.00 5.13 -3.82
CA GLY A 37 -3.56 5.31 -3.82
C GLY A 37 -3.20 6.65 -3.18
N VAL A 38 -2.47 6.61 -2.07
CA VAL A 38 -2.29 7.72 -1.14
C VAL A 38 -1.11 8.62 -1.49
N VAL A 39 -1.29 9.84 -0.98
CA VAL A 39 -0.53 11.07 -0.98
C VAL A 39 0.97 10.97 -0.78
N ASP A 40 1.58 11.95 -1.44
CA ASP A 40 2.95 12.43 -1.35
C ASP A 40 3.35 12.65 0.12
N TYR A 41 4.09 11.69 0.68
CA TYR A 41 4.73 11.87 1.98
C TYR A 41 5.81 12.96 1.85
N GLN A 42 5.75 13.97 2.72
CA GLN A 42 6.27 15.33 2.51
C GLN A 42 7.74 15.51 2.06
N GLU A 43 7.89 16.63 1.34
CA GLU A 43 9.03 17.55 1.14
C GLU A 43 10.35 17.08 0.53
N ASN A 44 10.78 15.82 0.58
CA ASN A 44 12.05 15.45 -0.07
C ASN A 44 12.15 14.02 -0.64
N GLU A 45 11.21 13.12 -0.36
CA GLU A 45 11.18 11.79 -0.97
C GLU A 45 9.76 11.38 -1.37
N SER A 46 9.50 11.39 -2.68
CA SER A 46 8.20 11.07 -3.26
C SER A 46 7.83 9.58 -3.09
N VAL A 47 7.18 9.26 -1.96
CA VAL A 47 6.67 7.93 -1.64
C VAL A 47 5.17 7.86 -1.88
N ILE A 48 4.71 6.80 -2.54
CA ILE A 48 3.29 6.49 -2.79
C ILE A 48 2.90 5.34 -1.88
N PHE A 49 1.80 5.45 -1.13
CA PHE A 49 1.30 4.34 -0.31
C PHE A 49 0.00 3.78 -0.89
N ILE A 50 -0.10 2.46 -1.05
CA ILE A 50 -1.29 1.78 -1.57
C ILE A 50 -1.74 0.70 -0.56
N PRO A 51 -2.92 0.84 0.07
CA PRO A 51 -3.42 -0.15 1.00
C PRO A 51 -3.93 -1.40 0.26
N ARG A 52 -3.28 -2.54 0.50
CA ARG A 52 -3.58 -3.83 -0.16
C ARG A 52 -4.99 -4.35 0.10
N HIS A 53 -5.56 -4.02 1.26
CA HIS A 53 -6.89 -4.49 1.70
C HIS A 53 -7.95 -3.39 1.66
N GLY A 54 -7.64 -2.25 1.03
CA GLY A 54 -8.47 -1.04 1.08
C GLY A 54 -8.21 -0.20 2.32
N ARG A 55 -8.75 1.03 2.31
CA ARG A 55 -8.59 2.01 3.39
C ARG A 55 -9.39 1.67 4.65
N ASP A 56 -10.57 1.07 4.48
CA ASP A 56 -11.50 0.89 5.60
C ASP A 56 -11.01 -0.07 6.69
N GLU A 57 -11.56 0.10 7.89
CA GLU A 57 -11.25 -0.70 9.06
C GLU A 57 -11.68 -2.17 8.90
N THR A 58 -12.62 -2.44 8.00
CA THR A 58 -13.16 -3.78 7.77
C THR A 58 -12.26 -4.68 6.92
N CYS A 59 -11.16 -4.16 6.37
CA CYS A 59 -10.32 -4.89 5.41
C CYS A 59 -11.17 -5.51 4.30
N ARG A 60 -11.93 -4.66 3.60
CA ARG A 60 -12.95 -5.03 2.61
C ARG A 60 -12.50 -6.05 1.56
N TYR A 61 -11.20 -6.13 1.26
CA TYR A 61 -10.63 -7.14 0.37
C TYR A 61 -9.80 -8.16 1.14
N GLY A 62 -10.36 -9.35 1.33
CA GLY A 62 -9.56 -10.52 1.69
C GLY A 62 -8.49 -10.80 0.64
N PRO A 63 -7.42 -11.56 0.95
CA PRO A 63 -6.28 -11.79 0.05
C PRO A 63 -6.67 -12.24 -1.36
N SER A 64 -7.68 -13.11 -1.49
CA SER A 64 -8.16 -13.61 -2.79
C SER A 64 -8.96 -12.59 -3.61
N ARG A 65 -9.36 -11.46 -3.02
CA ARG A 65 -10.14 -10.39 -3.66
C ARG A 65 -9.37 -9.08 -3.80
N THR A 66 -8.08 -9.08 -3.42
CA THR A 66 -7.20 -7.94 -3.63
C THR A 66 -7.00 -7.69 -5.13
N GLN A 67 -7.15 -6.44 -5.55
CA GLN A 67 -6.97 -6.03 -6.96
C GLN A 67 -5.49 -5.72 -7.26
N TYR A 68 -4.65 -6.75 -7.30
CA TYR A 68 -3.20 -6.59 -7.49
C TYR A 68 -2.82 -5.79 -8.75
N GLY A 69 -3.52 -6.02 -9.87
CA GLY A 69 -3.28 -5.30 -11.12
C GLY A 69 -3.57 -3.80 -11.00
N ALA A 70 -4.71 -3.45 -10.41
CA ALA A 70 -5.07 -2.05 -10.16
C ALA A 70 -3.99 -1.35 -9.32
N ASN A 71 -3.53 -1.97 -8.22
CA ASN A 71 -2.47 -1.40 -7.37
C ASN A 71 -1.18 -1.10 -8.15
N LEU A 72 -0.75 -2.01 -9.03
CA LEU A 72 0.47 -1.82 -9.83
C LEU A 72 0.30 -0.75 -10.90
N ILE A 73 -0.88 -0.66 -11.52
CA ILE A 73 -1.17 0.38 -12.51
C ILE A 73 -1.21 1.74 -11.83
N THR A 74 -1.87 1.87 -10.67
CA THR A 74 -1.86 3.10 -9.88
C THR A 74 -0.43 3.52 -9.53
N ALA A 75 0.41 2.61 -9.05
CA ALA A 75 1.81 2.91 -8.76
C ALA A 75 2.55 3.42 -10.00
N LYS A 76 2.35 2.78 -11.16
CA LYS A 76 2.97 3.17 -12.43
C LYS A 76 2.50 4.54 -12.91
N GLU A 77 1.19 4.81 -12.86
CA GLU A 77 0.60 6.08 -13.30
C GLU A 77 1.05 7.25 -12.41
N LEU A 78 1.28 6.99 -11.12
CA LEU A 78 1.82 7.97 -10.17
C LEU A 78 3.34 8.19 -10.31
N GLY A 79 4.01 7.47 -11.22
CA GLY A 79 5.44 7.64 -11.50
C GLY A 79 6.37 6.81 -10.62
N ALA A 80 5.86 5.74 -9.99
CA ALA A 80 6.70 4.80 -9.26
C ALA A 80 7.63 4.05 -10.22
N THR A 81 8.91 3.98 -9.84
CA THR A 81 9.91 3.15 -10.53
C THR A 81 10.29 1.91 -9.73
N VAL A 82 9.96 1.92 -8.43
CA VAL A 82 10.19 0.83 -7.49
C VAL A 82 8.90 0.56 -6.74
N VAL A 83 8.59 -0.72 -6.53
CA VAL A 83 7.47 -1.17 -5.71
C VAL A 83 8.01 -2.04 -4.58
N VAL A 84 7.66 -1.69 -3.34
CA VAL A 84 7.97 -2.44 -2.13
C VAL A 84 6.65 -2.97 -1.55
N ALA A 85 6.47 -4.29 -1.57
CA ALA A 85 5.29 -4.93 -1.00
C ALA A 85 5.61 -5.47 0.41
N ILE A 86 4.76 -5.16 1.38
CA ILE A 86 4.95 -5.56 2.77
C ILE A 86 3.76 -6.43 3.20
N SER A 87 4.05 -7.60 3.79
CA SER A 87 3.05 -8.58 4.20
C SER A 87 3.36 -9.13 5.58
N ALA A 88 2.32 -9.28 6.40
CA ALA A 88 2.38 -10.13 7.59
C ALA A 88 2.36 -11.60 7.15
N VAL A 89 3.26 -12.40 7.72
CA VAL A 89 3.40 -13.84 7.45
C VAL A 89 3.63 -14.60 8.75
N GLY A 90 3.23 -15.88 8.78
CA GLY A 90 3.55 -16.82 9.85
C GLY A 90 4.81 -17.60 9.51
N SER A 91 5.76 -17.67 10.44
CA SER A 91 6.97 -18.48 10.25
C SER A 91 6.65 -19.97 10.32
N LEU A 92 7.20 -20.75 9.37
CA LEU A 92 7.23 -22.21 9.41
C LEU A 92 8.60 -22.76 9.83
N GLN A 93 9.54 -21.88 10.21
CA GLN A 93 10.90 -22.24 10.59
C GLN A 93 11.22 -21.76 11.99
N ARG A 94 11.78 -22.64 12.83
CA ARG A 94 12.13 -22.30 14.23
C ARG A 94 13.14 -21.16 14.35
N ILE A 95 13.96 -20.92 13.31
CA ILE A 95 14.98 -19.86 13.31
C ILE A 95 14.37 -18.47 13.11
N LEU A 96 13.21 -18.38 12.45
CA LEU A 96 12.48 -17.14 12.25
C LEU A 96 11.42 -17.03 13.34
N LYS A 97 11.74 -16.28 14.40
CA LYS A 97 10.87 -16.11 15.57
C LYS A 97 10.28 -14.70 15.59
N LEU A 98 9.01 -14.62 15.98
CA LEU A 98 8.43 -13.36 16.41
C LEU A 98 9.17 -12.93 17.69
N LYS A 99 9.81 -11.77 17.66
CA LYS A 99 10.33 -11.12 18.87
C LYS A 99 9.20 -10.26 19.42
N ILE A 100 8.53 -10.75 20.44
CA ILE A 100 7.55 -10.01 21.24
C ILE A 100 8.23 -9.67 22.56
#